data_AF-A0A7W0RRC9-F1
#
_entry.id   AF-A0A7W0RRC9-F1
#
_cell.length_a   1.000
_cell.length_b   1.000
_cell.length_c   1.000
_cell.angle_alpha   90.00
_cell.angle_beta   90.00
_cell.angle_gamma   90.00
#
_symmetry.space_group_name_H-M   'P 1'
#
loop_
_entity.id
_entity.type
_entity.pdbx_description
1 polymer ?
#
loop_
_entity_poly.entity_id
_entity_poly.type
_entity_poly.pdbx_seq_one_letter_code
_entity_poly.pdbx_strand_id
1 'polypeptide(L)'
;MRHRQAAAVLAAGGLFGTVAFVGGDEIPEKAPQKLPTAVVNTHELMEIFSEPLYEHLKADMAKEPADKKAWSHIKHHGIEAAEIANLIAIRETDDAAKWDPLARDAQQSGLDLARAAASQDWPKTQAAYQSLIKNCNDCHQAFGKDKAPELEP
;
A
#
# COMPACT_ATOMS: atom_id res chain seq x y z
N MET A 1 -2.17 8.13 -72.43
CA MET A 1 -0.97 8.95 -72.72
C MET A 1 -0.30 9.21 -71.37
N ARG A 2 0.81 8.54 -71.03
CA ARG A 2 2.21 9.02 -71.19
C ARG A 2 2.35 10.47 -70.64
N HIS A 3 3.12 10.81 -69.60
CA HIS A 3 4.47 10.43 -69.14
C HIS A 3 4.61 10.78 -67.64
N ARG A 4 5.09 9.89 -66.75
CA ARG A 4 6.46 9.87 -66.14
C ARG A 4 7.20 11.20 -66.04
N GLN A 5 7.55 11.64 -64.81
CA GLN A 5 8.89 12.02 -64.29
C GLN A 5 8.82 11.97 -62.73
N ALA A 6 9.60 11.15 -61.99
CA ALA A 6 10.98 11.35 -61.51
C ALA A 6 11.16 12.65 -60.70
N ALA A 7 11.89 12.79 -59.60
CA ALA A 7 12.59 11.96 -58.61
C ALA A 7 13.27 12.99 -57.68
N ALA A 8 13.35 12.78 -56.36
CA ALA A 8 14.40 13.38 -55.51
C ALA A 8 14.39 12.71 -54.13
N VAL A 9 15.32 11.77 -53.95
CA VAL A 9 15.73 11.26 -52.65
C VAL A 9 16.83 12.19 -52.15
N LEU A 10 16.61 12.86 -51.02
CA LEU A 10 17.65 13.59 -50.29
C LEU A 10 17.97 12.78 -49.03
N ALA A 11 19.14 12.14 -49.06
CA ALA A 11 19.75 11.47 -47.93
C ALA A 11 20.39 12.53 -47.01
N ALA A 12 19.85 12.69 -45.80
CA ALA A 12 20.51 13.43 -44.73
C ALA A 12 21.33 12.44 -43.89
N GLY A 13 22.66 12.58 -43.97
CA GLY A 13 23.60 11.80 -43.18
C GLY A 13 23.46 12.10 -41.69
N GLY A 14 23.14 11.09 -40.90
CA GLY A 14 23.25 11.12 -39.45
C GLY A 14 24.68 10.80 -39.03
N LEU A 15 25.36 11.77 -38.42
CA LEU A 15 26.57 11.52 -37.65
C LEU A 15 26.24 10.59 -36.48
N PHE A 16 26.71 9.34 -36.53
CA PHE A 16 26.74 8.46 -35.37
C PHE A 16 27.84 8.93 -34.43
N GLY A 17 27.48 9.79 -33.47
CA GLY A 17 28.33 10.12 -32.33
C GLY A 17 28.43 8.90 -31.41
N THR A 18 29.62 8.35 -31.27
CA THR A 18 29.96 7.36 -30.24
C THR A 18 29.85 8.00 -28.86
N VAL A 19 28.78 7.70 -28.13
CA VAL A 19 28.68 8.03 -26.70
C VAL A 19 29.47 6.96 -25.96
N ALA A 20 30.58 7.36 -25.33
CA ALA A 20 31.32 6.50 -24.42
C ALA A 20 30.43 6.20 -23.22
N PHE A 21 30.07 4.93 -23.03
CA PHE A 21 29.48 4.43 -21.81
C PHE A 21 30.58 4.50 -20.73
N VAL A 22 30.60 5.60 -19.97
CA VAL A 22 31.40 5.68 -18.75
C VAL A 22 30.81 4.64 -17.80
N GLY A 23 31.66 3.72 -17.33
CA GLY A 23 31.29 2.57 -16.52
C GLY A 23 30.29 2.95 -15.43
N GLY A 24 29.23 2.15 -15.33
CA GLY A 24 28.24 2.31 -14.29
C GLY A 24 28.92 2.12 -12.94
N ASP A 25 28.97 3.19 -12.15
CA ASP A 25 29.16 3.09 -10.72
C ASP A 25 28.11 2.10 -10.21
N GLU A 26 28.54 0.93 -9.73
CA GLU A 26 27.68 0.01 -9.01
C GLU A 26 27.06 0.80 -7.86
N ILE A 27 25.74 0.99 -7.89
CA ILE A 27 25.02 1.61 -6.78
C ILE A 27 25.33 0.74 -5.56
N PRO A 28 25.98 1.28 -4.52
CA PRO A 28 26.39 0.46 -3.38
C PRO A 28 25.15 -0.19 -2.77
N GLU A 29 25.13 -1.52 -2.76
CA GLU A 29 24.04 -2.27 -2.13
C GLU A 29 24.02 -1.92 -0.64
N LYS A 30 22.95 -1.27 -0.20
CA LYS A 30 22.80 -0.83 1.18
C LYS A 30 22.78 -2.07 2.08
N ALA A 31 23.69 -2.12 3.04
CA ALA A 31 23.77 -3.23 3.99
C ALA A 31 22.41 -3.48 4.66
N PRO A 32 22.00 -4.76 4.85
CA PRO A 32 20.72 -5.09 5.43
C PRO A 32 20.58 -4.48 6.82
N GLN A 33 19.52 -3.70 7.02
CA GLN A 33 19.24 -3.10 8.31
C GLN A 33 18.66 -4.16 9.26
N LYS A 34 19.20 -4.25 10.47
CA LYS A 34 18.63 -5.11 11.50
C LYS A 34 17.33 -4.49 11.99
N LEU A 35 16.21 -5.18 11.75
CA LEU A 35 14.89 -4.75 12.21
C LEU A 35 14.80 -4.82 13.76
N PRO A 36 13.99 -3.96 14.39
CA PRO A 36 13.63 -4.10 15.80
C PRO A 36 12.95 -5.45 16.07
N THR A 37 13.12 -5.97 17.28
CA THR A 37 12.39 -7.15 17.75
C THR A 37 10.99 -6.76 18.22
N ALA A 38 9.97 -7.56 17.92
CA ALA A 38 8.62 -7.37 18.40
C ALA A 38 8.57 -7.42 19.95
N VAL A 39 7.83 -6.49 20.56
CA VAL A 39 7.68 -6.39 22.02
C VAL A 39 6.58 -7.31 22.55
N VAL A 40 5.52 -7.48 21.78
CA VAL A 40 4.33 -8.28 22.11
C VAL A 40 4.00 -9.20 20.95
N ASN A 41 3.32 -10.32 21.24
CA ASN A 41 2.93 -11.27 20.19
C ASN A 41 1.85 -10.67 19.25
N THR A 42 1.48 -11.39 18.19
CA THR A 42 0.48 -10.89 17.22
C THR A 42 -0.87 -10.63 17.86
N HIS A 43 -1.36 -11.51 18.73
CA HIS A 43 -2.66 -11.33 19.37
C HIS A 43 -2.70 -10.06 20.23
N GLU A 44 -1.68 -9.87 21.07
CA GLU A 44 -1.54 -8.66 21.90
C GLU A 44 -1.39 -7.38 21.05
N LEU A 45 -0.72 -7.45 19.88
CA LEU A 45 -0.70 -6.30 18.95
C LEU A 45 -2.11 -5.96 18.45
N MET A 46 -2.87 -6.97 18.05
CA MET A 46 -4.22 -6.78 17.53
C MET A 46 -5.11 -6.14 18.60
N GLU A 47 -5.09 -6.66 19.82
CA GLU A 47 -5.86 -6.14 20.95
C GLU A 47 -5.46 -4.70 21.32
N ILE A 48 -4.17 -4.40 21.41
CA ILE A 48 -3.70 -3.09 21.90
C ILE A 48 -3.85 -1.99 20.84
N PHE A 49 -3.62 -2.32 19.56
CA PHE A 49 -3.55 -1.32 18.50
C PHE A 49 -4.63 -1.47 17.42
N SER A 50 -4.91 -2.70 16.97
CA SER A 50 -5.80 -2.89 15.81
C SER A 50 -7.27 -2.80 16.17
N GLU A 51 -7.67 -3.33 17.32
CA GLU A 51 -9.05 -3.30 17.80
C GLU A 51 -9.51 -1.86 18.09
N PRO A 52 -8.78 -1.01 18.86
CA PRO A 52 -9.15 0.39 19.03
C PRO A 52 -9.22 1.15 17.71
N LEU A 53 -8.27 0.89 16.79
CA LEU A 53 -8.28 1.50 15.46
C LEU A 53 -9.52 1.09 14.65
N TYR A 54 -9.89 -0.18 14.67
CA TYR A 54 -11.08 -0.67 13.98
C TYR A 54 -12.34 0.01 14.50
N GLU A 55 -12.51 0.09 15.82
CA GLU A 55 -13.67 0.75 16.43
C GLU A 55 -13.74 2.25 16.07
N HIS A 56 -12.60 2.95 16.06
CA HIS A 56 -12.55 4.34 15.62
C HIS A 56 -12.88 4.50 14.14
N LEU A 57 -12.31 3.67 13.27
CA LEU A 57 -12.62 3.69 11.84
C LEU A 57 -14.09 3.39 11.56
N LYS A 58 -14.67 2.41 12.26
CA LYS A 58 -16.09 2.07 12.14
C LYS A 58 -16.98 3.26 12.52
N ALA A 59 -16.64 3.96 13.60
CA ALA A 59 -17.34 5.17 14.00
C ALA A 59 -17.17 6.32 12.99
N ASP A 60 -15.94 6.55 12.50
CA ASP A 60 -15.64 7.62 11.54
C ASP A 60 -16.29 7.36 10.17
N MET A 61 -16.43 6.10 9.76
CA MET A 61 -16.97 5.67 8.46
C MET A 61 -18.49 5.46 8.45
N ALA A 62 -19.17 5.64 9.60
CA ALA A 62 -20.63 5.45 9.71
C ALA A 62 -21.44 6.45 8.86
N LYS A 63 -20.85 7.60 8.50
CA LYS A 63 -21.45 8.61 7.63
C LYS A 63 -20.37 9.48 6.97
N GLU A 64 -20.76 10.20 5.94
CA GLU A 64 -19.86 11.14 5.26
C GLU A 64 -19.31 12.20 6.24
N PRO A 65 -17.99 12.47 6.25
CA PRO A 65 -17.39 13.47 7.13
C PRO A 65 -17.91 14.89 6.86
N ALA A 66 -18.43 15.53 7.91
CA ALA A 66 -19.04 16.86 7.80
C ALA A 66 -18.03 18.01 7.64
N ASP A 67 -16.78 17.80 8.05
CA ASP A 67 -15.76 18.84 8.07
C ASP A 67 -14.34 18.30 7.86
N LYS A 68 -13.39 19.22 7.66
CA LYS A 68 -11.98 18.90 7.43
C LYS A 68 -11.34 18.11 8.58
N LYS A 69 -11.81 18.29 9.82
CA LYS A 69 -11.26 17.58 10.98
C LYS A 69 -11.68 16.12 10.92
N ALA A 70 -12.95 15.83 10.64
CA ALA A 70 -13.45 14.47 10.45
C ALA A 70 -12.74 13.75 9.29
N TRP A 71 -12.51 14.43 8.16
CA TRP A 71 -11.68 13.90 7.07
C TRP A 71 -10.25 13.57 7.52
N SER A 72 -9.65 14.42 8.35
CA SER A 72 -8.31 14.21 8.87
C SER A 72 -8.24 13.01 9.82
N HIS A 73 -9.30 12.70 10.55
CA HIS A 73 -9.35 11.53 11.43
C HIS A 73 -9.22 10.24 10.61
N ILE A 74 -10.06 10.05 9.60
CA ILE A 74 -10.00 8.88 8.70
C ILE A 74 -8.62 8.78 8.05
N LYS A 75 -8.06 9.91 7.59
CA LYS A 75 -6.72 9.94 7.02
C LYS A 75 -5.67 9.42 8.02
N HIS A 76 -5.69 9.91 9.25
CA HIS A 76 -4.72 9.50 10.28
C HIS A 76 -4.90 8.03 10.65
N HIS A 77 -6.13 7.55 10.81
CA HIS A 77 -6.42 6.15 11.07
C HIS A 77 -5.99 5.23 9.89
N GLY A 78 -6.10 5.68 8.64
CA GLY A 78 -5.52 4.95 7.50
C GLY A 78 -4.00 4.83 7.56
N ILE A 79 -3.30 5.88 8.00
CA ILE A 79 -1.84 5.84 8.23
C ILE A 79 -1.51 4.91 9.40
N GLU A 80 -2.28 4.97 10.49
CA GLU A 80 -2.12 4.09 11.64
C GLU A 80 -2.28 2.61 11.26
N ALA A 81 -3.28 2.28 10.43
CA ALA A 81 -3.45 0.93 9.87
C ALA A 81 -2.20 0.48 9.10
N ALA A 82 -1.62 1.37 8.29
CA ALA A 82 -0.42 1.06 7.52
C ALA A 82 0.81 0.83 8.42
N GLU A 83 0.96 1.58 9.50
CA GLU A 83 2.05 1.37 10.46
C GLU A 83 1.85 0.11 11.30
N ILE A 84 0.61 -0.21 11.70
CA ILE A 84 0.31 -1.48 12.35
C ILE A 84 0.65 -2.65 11.42
N ALA A 85 0.38 -2.54 10.11
CA ALA A 85 0.77 -3.55 9.14
C ALA A 85 2.30 -3.74 9.04
N ASN A 86 3.10 -2.68 9.21
CA ASN A 86 4.55 -2.82 9.37
C ASN A 86 4.91 -3.61 10.62
N LEU A 87 4.25 -3.33 11.74
CA LEU A 87 4.46 -4.07 12.98
C LEU A 87 4.06 -5.54 12.81
N ILE A 88 3.00 -5.85 12.07
CA ILE A 88 2.62 -7.23 11.73
C ILE A 88 3.73 -7.90 10.90
N ALA A 89 4.26 -7.22 9.89
CA ALA A 89 5.27 -7.76 8.98
C ALA A 89 6.58 -8.18 9.68
N ILE A 90 6.94 -7.55 10.81
CA ILE A 90 8.16 -7.89 11.55
C ILE A 90 7.99 -9.03 12.57
N ARG A 91 6.78 -9.57 12.73
CA ARG A 91 6.50 -10.66 13.69
C ARG A 91 6.79 -12.02 13.08
N GLU A 92 7.19 -12.95 13.93
CA GLU A 92 7.43 -14.34 13.54
C GLU A 92 6.10 -15.03 13.18
N THR A 93 6.16 -15.89 12.17
CA THR A 93 5.04 -16.69 11.67
C THR A 93 5.54 -18.01 11.10
N ASP A 94 4.71 -19.04 11.16
CA ASP A 94 5.05 -20.37 10.65
C ASP A 94 4.97 -20.44 9.10
N ASP A 95 4.33 -19.45 8.46
CA ASP A 95 4.15 -19.39 6.99
C ASP A 95 4.40 -17.96 6.46
N ALA A 96 5.67 -17.54 6.49
CA ALA A 96 6.10 -16.23 5.99
C ALA A 96 5.70 -15.96 4.53
N ALA A 97 5.66 -17.00 3.70
CA ALA A 97 5.28 -16.90 2.29
C ALA A 97 3.84 -16.40 2.09
N LYS A 98 2.93 -16.72 3.02
CA LYS A 98 1.57 -16.17 3.05
C LYS A 98 1.43 -14.90 3.89
N TRP A 99 2.19 -14.82 4.98
CA TRP A 99 2.13 -13.70 5.91
C TRP A 99 2.57 -12.38 5.27
N ASP A 100 3.74 -12.38 4.62
CA ASP A 100 4.34 -11.14 4.13
C ASP A 100 3.48 -10.43 3.05
N PRO A 101 2.91 -11.14 2.06
CA PRO A 101 1.97 -10.53 1.12
C PRO A 101 0.76 -9.90 1.82
N LEU A 102 0.14 -10.61 2.76
CA LEU A 102 -1.05 -10.11 3.47
C LEU A 102 -0.74 -8.87 4.31
N ALA A 103 0.42 -8.84 4.98
CA ALA A 103 0.86 -7.65 5.71
C ALA A 103 1.10 -6.46 4.77
N ARG A 104 1.71 -6.69 3.59
CA ARG A 104 1.88 -5.65 2.57
C ARG A 104 0.55 -5.16 1.98
N ASP A 105 -0.38 -6.06 1.72
CA ASP A 105 -1.70 -5.70 1.18
C ASP A 105 -2.50 -4.88 2.20
N ALA A 106 -2.44 -5.25 3.49
CA ALA A 106 -2.99 -4.46 4.58
C ALA A 106 -2.35 -3.07 4.65
N GLN A 107 -1.00 -3.00 4.60
CA GLN A 107 -0.26 -1.74 4.57
C GLN A 107 -0.72 -0.83 3.42
N GLN A 108 -0.78 -1.38 2.21
CA GLN A 108 -1.16 -0.63 1.01
C GLN A 108 -2.61 -0.13 1.11
N SER A 109 -3.54 -0.97 1.58
CA SER A 109 -4.94 -0.55 1.77
C SER A 109 -5.12 0.56 2.81
N GLY A 110 -4.33 0.56 3.89
CA GLY A 110 -4.30 1.67 4.85
C GLY A 110 -3.82 2.98 4.21
N LEU A 111 -2.77 2.91 3.38
CA LEU A 111 -2.28 4.07 2.62
C LEU A 111 -3.32 4.56 1.61
N ASP A 112 -4.03 3.66 0.95
CA ASP A 112 -5.07 4.02 -0.02
C ASP A 112 -6.27 4.69 0.66
N LEU A 113 -6.69 4.20 1.84
CA LEU A 113 -7.69 4.86 2.68
C LEU A 113 -7.23 6.27 3.07
N ALA A 114 -5.99 6.42 3.51
CA ALA A 114 -5.44 7.72 3.88
C ALA A 114 -5.42 8.71 2.69
N ARG A 115 -5.05 8.25 1.50
CA ARG A 115 -5.05 9.07 0.27
C ARG A 115 -6.47 9.44 -0.17
N ALA A 116 -7.41 8.50 -0.12
CA ALA A 116 -8.81 8.74 -0.46
C ALA A 116 -9.42 9.79 0.49
N ALA A 117 -9.23 9.62 1.80
CA ALA A 117 -9.69 10.57 2.81
C ALA A 117 -9.06 11.96 2.65
N ALA A 118 -7.76 12.03 2.32
CA ALA A 118 -7.09 13.29 2.04
C ALA A 118 -7.66 14.03 0.82
N SER A 119 -8.23 13.29 -0.15
CA SER A 119 -8.92 13.86 -1.31
C SER A 119 -10.36 14.28 -1.03
N GLN A 120 -10.89 13.98 0.16
CA GLN A 120 -12.28 14.26 0.57
C GLN A 120 -13.33 13.68 -0.40
N ASP A 121 -13.02 12.53 -1.01
CA ASP A 121 -13.89 11.82 -1.94
C ASP A 121 -14.57 10.67 -1.20
N TRP A 122 -15.84 10.88 -0.80
CA TRP A 122 -16.56 9.92 0.04
C TRP A 122 -16.74 8.55 -0.60
N PRO A 123 -17.21 8.42 -1.85
CA PRO A 123 -17.27 7.12 -2.53
C PRO A 123 -15.92 6.40 -2.58
N LYS A 124 -14.82 7.09 -2.90
CA LYS A 124 -13.48 6.48 -2.90
C LYS A 124 -13.03 6.05 -1.51
N THR A 125 -13.34 6.84 -0.49
CA THR A 125 -12.98 6.55 0.90
C THR A 125 -13.73 5.32 1.42
N GLN A 126 -15.02 5.19 1.10
CA GLN A 126 -15.79 3.98 1.43
C GLN A 126 -15.21 2.73 0.75
N ALA A 127 -14.89 2.79 -0.54
CA ALA A 127 -14.31 1.67 -1.26
C ALA A 127 -12.92 1.27 -0.70
N ALA A 128 -12.09 2.26 -0.36
CA ALA A 128 -10.80 2.02 0.27
C ALA A 128 -10.93 1.40 1.67
N TYR A 129 -11.90 1.86 2.47
CA TYR A 129 -12.20 1.28 3.78
C TYR A 129 -12.67 -0.17 3.69
N GLN A 130 -13.60 -0.47 2.78
CA GLN A 130 -14.03 -1.85 2.53
C GLN A 130 -12.87 -2.76 2.11
N SER A 131 -11.94 -2.23 1.30
CA SER A 131 -10.74 -2.95 0.89
C SER A 131 -9.79 -3.22 2.06
N LEU A 132 -9.62 -2.24 2.97
CA LEU A 132 -8.85 -2.43 4.20
C LEU A 132 -9.48 -3.52 5.09
N ILE A 133 -10.79 -3.45 5.35
CA ILE A 133 -11.50 -4.46 6.15
C ILE A 133 -11.37 -5.85 5.52
N LYS A 134 -11.51 -5.95 4.19
CA LYS A 134 -11.30 -7.20 3.48
C LYS A 134 -9.89 -7.75 3.70
N ASN A 135 -8.85 -6.93 3.57
CA ASN A 135 -7.47 -7.38 3.75
C ASN A 135 -7.16 -7.78 5.20
N CYS A 136 -7.76 -7.11 6.19
CA CYS A 136 -7.71 -7.57 7.58
C CYS A 136 -8.34 -8.97 7.74
N ASN A 137 -9.53 -9.16 7.16
CA ASN A 137 -10.23 -10.44 7.21
C ASN A 137 -9.50 -11.57 6.46
N ASP A 138 -8.83 -11.28 5.34
CA ASP A 138 -8.01 -12.27 4.62
C ASP A 138 -6.88 -12.79 5.54
N CYS A 139 -6.25 -11.92 6.33
CA CYS A 139 -5.24 -12.32 7.32
C CYS A 139 -5.87 -13.09 8.50
N HIS A 140 -7.01 -12.63 9.02
CA HIS A 140 -7.76 -13.33 10.08
C HIS A 140 -8.17 -14.74 9.64
N GLN A 141 -8.60 -14.93 8.40
CA GLN A 141 -8.96 -16.24 7.88
C GLN A 141 -7.74 -17.16 7.77
N ALA A 142 -6.60 -16.63 7.32
CA ALA A 142 -5.38 -17.40 7.13
C ALA A 142 -4.71 -17.81 8.47
N PHE A 143 -4.67 -16.91 9.44
CA PHE A 143 -3.87 -17.07 10.67
C PHE A 143 -4.67 -16.98 11.98
N GLY A 144 -5.85 -16.35 11.94
CA GLY A 144 -6.69 -16.08 13.10
C GLY A 144 -7.81 -17.09 13.36
N LYS A 145 -8.32 -17.77 12.33
CA LYS A 145 -9.42 -18.77 12.39
C LYS A 145 -10.46 -18.44 13.49
N ASP A 146 -10.84 -19.41 14.31
CA ASP A 146 -11.87 -19.30 15.36
C ASP A 146 -11.52 -18.33 16.51
N LYS A 147 -10.37 -17.67 16.45
CA LYS A 147 -9.89 -16.73 17.48
C LYS A 147 -9.94 -15.27 17.03
N ALA A 148 -9.88 -15.01 15.73
CA ALA A 148 -9.95 -13.65 15.20
C ALA A 148 -11.38 -13.35 14.74
N PRO A 149 -11.93 -12.16 15.06
CA PRO A 149 -13.26 -11.79 14.61
C PRO A 149 -13.30 -11.57 13.10
N GLU A 150 -14.44 -11.85 12.49
CA GLU A 150 -14.74 -11.31 11.15
C GLU A 150 -15.17 -9.85 11.31
N LEU A 151 -14.43 -8.95 10.67
CA LEU A 151 -14.67 -7.51 10.74
C LEU A 151 -15.72 -7.10 9.73
N GLU A 152 -16.64 -6.24 10.16
CA GLU A 152 -17.64 -5.62 9.30
C GLU A 152 -17.27 -4.16 9.00
N PRO A 153 -17.44 -3.67 7.76
CA PRO A 153 -17.40 -2.25 7.46
C PRO A 153 -18.53 -1.47 8.17
#